data_AF-A0A7S3TIG2-F1
#
_entry.id   AF-A0A7S3TIG2-F1
#
_cell.length_a   1.000
_cell.length_b   1.000
_cell.length_c   1.000
_cell.angle_alpha   90.00
_cell.angle_beta   90.00
_cell.angle_gamma   90.00
#
_symmetry.space_group_name_H-M   'P 1'
#
loop_
_entity.id
_entity.type
_entity.pdbx_description
1 polymer ?
#
loop_
_entity_poly.entity_id
_entity_poly.type
_entity_poly.pdbx_seq_one_letter_code
_entity_poly.pdbx_strand_id
1 'polypeptide(L)'
;MLSLTSLTRGLTIGLSAHASPRPPCRAPATMALDGSGAAVTIRDLDVWAGSSSLIRGVTWRVMPNERWSLLGPNGCGKSTLLRAIAEAADLAGDAATEIAVNPRLRFGLLEQTAVSGSERSVREEVMSRMEGFQAAKAALEAAEVACVSGAARELETLERAMGEFEAAGGYTVEGRVARVLKGLGFTEEEFERPCSSFSGGWQMR
;
A
#
# COMPACT_ATOMS: atom_id res chain seq x y z
N MET A 1 -4.07 -27.59 2.16
CA MET A 1 -2.76 -28.23 1.90
C MET A 1 -1.72 -27.13 1.98
N LEU A 2 -0.88 -27.11 3.03
CA LEU A 2 0.13 -26.07 3.25
C LEU A 2 1.32 -26.36 2.31
N SER A 3 1.50 -25.58 1.25
CA SER A 3 2.75 -25.61 0.48
C SER A 3 3.82 -24.91 1.30
N LEU A 4 4.76 -25.68 1.86
CA LEU A 4 5.90 -25.18 2.63
C LEU A 4 7.13 -25.30 1.74
N THR A 5 7.60 -24.18 1.20
CA THR A 5 8.90 -24.14 0.51
C THR A 5 9.93 -23.64 1.52
N SER A 6 10.84 -24.53 1.93
CA SER A 6 11.98 -24.18 2.77
C SER A 6 13.09 -23.61 1.90
N LEU A 7 13.55 -22.40 2.23
CA LEU A 7 14.67 -21.71 1.59
C LEU A 7 15.89 -21.73 2.52
N THR A 8 17.07 -21.45 1.95
CA THR A 8 18.33 -21.32 2.69
C THR A 8 18.21 -20.42 3.91
N ARG A 9 18.92 -20.78 5.01
CA ARG A 9 18.90 -20.09 6.32
C ARG A 9 17.56 -20.14 7.09
N GLY A 10 16.70 -21.11 6.79
CA GLY A 10 15.49 -21.38 7.58
C GLY A 10 14.34 -20.39 7.33
N LEU A 11 14.38 -19.66 6.21
CA LEU A 11 13.22 -18.92 5.72
C LEU A 11 12.22 -19.92 5.15
N THR A 12 11.00 -19.90 5.64
CA THR A 12 9.89 -20.74 5.19
C THR A 12 8.76 -19.85 4.72
N ILE A 13 8.31 -20.06 3.50
CA ILE A 13 7.13 -19.39 2.94
C ILE A 13 5.94 -20.32 3.13
N GLY A 14 4.93 -19.87 3.88
CA GLY A 14 3.74 -20.66 4.18
C GLY A 14 2.47 -19.96 3.72
N LEU A 15 1.57 -20.71 3.06
CA LEU A 15 0.23 -20.25 2.69
C LEU A 15 -0.72 -20.43 3.88
N SER A 16 -1.27 -19.34 4.44
CA SER A 16 -2.18 -19.45 5.57
C SER A 16 -3.63 -19.65 5.12
N ALA A 17 -4.30 -20.66 5.68
CA ALA A 17 -5.73 -20.89 5.50
C ALA A 17 -6.61 -20.07 6.46
N HIS A 18 -6.03 -19.23 7.32
CA HIS A 18 -6.78 -18.54 8.38
C HIS A 18 -7.56 -17.33 7.84
N ALA A 19 -8.84 -17.56 7.57
CA ALA A 19 -9.84 -16.55 7.24
C ALA A 19 -10.29 -15.82 8.52
N SER A 20 -9.52 -14.83 8.99
CA SER A 20 -10.10 -13.79 9.84
C SER A 20 -11.12 -12.99 9.00
N PRO A 21 -12.35 -12.75 9.50
CA PRO A 21 -13.34 -11.93 8.82
C PRO A 21 -12.91 -10.46 8.90
N ARG A 22 -12.22 -9.99 7.87
CA ARG A 22 -11.99 -8.56 7.64
C ARG A 22 -13.05 -8.05 6.66
N PRO A 23 -13.42 -6.76 6.74
CA PRO A 23 -14.33 -6.17 5.76
C PRO A 23 -13.80 -6.47 4.36
N PRO A 24 -14.68 -6.77 3.39
CA PRO A 24 -14.26 -7.09 2.04
C PRO A 24 -13.44 -5.92 1.51
N CYS A 25 -12.13 -6.11 1.36
CA CYS A 25 -11.39 -5.32 0.40
C CYS A 25 -12.05 -5.65 -0.93
N ARG A 26 -12.88 -4.74 -1.45
CA ARG A 26 -13.38 -4.82 -2.81
C ARG A 26 -12.15 -4.81 -3.72
N ALA A 27 -11.62 -5.99 -4.02
CA ALA A 27 -10.89 -6.18 -5.25
C ALA A 27 -11.89 -5.82 -6.37
N PRO A 28 -11.51 -4.99 -7.35
CA PRO A 28 -12.37 -4.76 -8.50
C PRO A 28 -12.73 -6.11 -9.11
N ALA A 29 -14.04 -6.28 -9.36
CA ALA A 29 -14.62 -7.52 -9.85
C ALA A 29 -13.85 -8.04 -11.07
N THR A 30 -13.45 -9.31 -11.01
CA THR A 30 -12.85 -10.07 -12.12
C THR A 30 -11.77 -9.28 -12.87
N MET A 31 -10.60 -9.14 -12.24
CA MET A 31 -9.40 -8.75 -12.97
C MET A 31 -9.10 -9.84 -14.00
N ALA A 32 -9.29 -9.54 -15.28
CA ALA A 32 -8.78 -10.34 -16.38
C ALA A 32 -7.25 -10.26 -16.33
N LEU A 33 -6.65 -11.24 -15.66
CA LEU A 33 -5.22 -11.35 -15.46
C LEU A 33 -4.61 -11.80 -16.79
N ASP A 34 -3.58 -11.10 -17.23
CA ASP A 34 -2.62 -11.56 -18.22
C ASP A 34 -2.13 -12.99 -17.89
N GLY A 35 -1.76 -13.75 -18.92
CA GLY A 35 -1.88 -15.22 -19.07
C GLY A 35 -1.39 -16.18 -17.98
N SER A 36 -0.91 -15.72 -16.82
CA SER A 36 -0.59 -16.54 -15.65
C SER A 36 -1.56 -16.39 -14.47
N GLY A 37 -2.44 -15.39 -14.42
CA GLY A 37 -3.39 -15.26 -13.31
C GLY A 37 -2.80 -14.82 -11.96
N ALA A 38 -1.50 -14.56 -11.87
CA ALA A 38 -0.80 -14.30 -10.61
C ALA A 38 -0.73 -12.80 -10.29
N ALA A 39 -0.77 -12.47 -9.00
CA ALA A 39 -0.56 -11.12 -8.50
C ALA A 39 0.93 -10.73 -8.50
N VAL A 40 1.77 -11.65 -8.02
CA VAL A 40 3.24 -11.52 -8.01
C VAL A 40 3.84 -12.86 -8.43
N THR A 41 4.83 -12.83 -9.32
CA THR A 41 5.62 -14.00 -9.70
C THR A 41 7.09 -13.70 -9.51
N ILE A 42 7.78 -14.57 -8.78
CA ILE A 42 9.21 -14.54 -8.53
C ILE A 42 9.80 -15.83 -9.10
N ARG A 43 10.90 -15.73 -9.86
CA ARG A 43 11.60 -16.87 -10.47
C ARG A 43 13.08 -16.78 -10.15
N ASP A 44 13.58 -17.79 -9.45
CA ASP A 44 14.98 -18.00 -9.10
C ASP A 44 15.70 -16.76 -8.56
N LEU A 45 14.99 -15.97 -7.74
CA LEU A 45 15.50 -14.72 -7.19
C LEU A 45 16.56 -14.98 -6.12
N ASP A 46 17.72 -14.37 -6.30
CA ASP A 46 18.78 -14.30 -5.29
C ASP A 46 18.79 -12.90 -4.64
N VAL A 47 18.61 -12.85 -3.32
CA VAL A 47 18.63 -11.60 -2.55
C VAL A 47 19.96 -11.46 -1.83
N TRP A 48 20.64 -10.35 -2.08
CA TRP A 48 21.95 -10.04 -1.52
C TRP A 48 21.89 -8.81 -0.62
N ALA A 49 22.71 -8.77 0.42
CA ALA A 49 22.98 -7.56 1.21
C ALA A 49 24.49 -7.36 1.30
N GLY A 50 25.00 -6.37 0.56
CA GLY A 50 26.43 -6.19 0.35
C GLY A 50 27.04 -7.43 -0.31
N SER A 51 28.07 -8.00 0.30
CA SER A 51 28.75 -9.23 -0.17
C SER A 51 28.09 -10.53 0.31
N SER A 52 27.06 -10.46 1.15
CA SER A 52 26.41 -11.62 1.74
C SER A 52 25.12 -11.98 1.01
N SER A 53 25.02 -13.23 0.55
CA SER A 53 23.77 -13.76 0.01
C SER A 53 22.82 -14.08 1.17
N LEU A 54 21.68 -13.41 1.20
CA LEU A 54 20.66 -13.60 2.24
C LEU A 54 19.71 -14.74 1.89
N ILE A 55 19.24 -14.76 0.64
CA ILE A 55 18.27 -15.73 0.12
C ILE A 55 18.72 -16.13 -1.29
N ARG A 56 18.53 -17.41 -1.65
CA ARG A 56 18.87 -17.93 -2.97
C ARG A 56 17.73 -18.72 -3.60
N GLY A 57 17.60 -18.62 -4.92
CA GLY A 57 16.72 -19.43 -5.74
C GLY A 57 15.26 -19.34 -5.34
N VAL A 58 14.78 -18.15 -4.96
CA VAL A 58 13.37 -17.99 -4.57
C VAL A 58 12.50 -18.04 -5.81
N THR A 59 11.78 -19.14 -5.96
CA THR A 59 10.67 -19.24 -6.91
C THR A 59 9.36 -19.26 -6.13
N TRP A 60 8.57 -18.19 -6.29
CA TRP A 60 7.33 -17.98 -5.55
C TRP A 60 6.27 -17.32 -6.42
N ARG A 61 5.06 -17.89 -6.42
CA ARG A 61 3.91 -17.32 -7.12
C ARG A 61 2.81 -17.02 -6.12
N VAL A 62 2.37 -15.77 -6.11
CA VAL A 62 1.26 -15.29 -5.27
C VAL A 62 0.04 -15.12 -6.16
N MET A 63 -1.01 -15.87 -5.89
CA MET A 63 -2.29 -15.69 -6.58
C MET A 63 -3.10 -14.58 -5.91
N PRO A 64 -4.00 -13.91 -6.65
CA PRO A 64 -4.95 -12.97 -6.08
C PRO A 64 -5.74 -13.63 -4.94
N ASN A 65 -6.02 -12.85 -3.88
CA ASN A 65 -6.73 -13.29 -2.67
C ASN A 65 -6.03 -14.34 -1.80
N GLU A 66 -4.76 -14.67 -2.08
CA GLU A 66 -3.97 -15.53 -1.19
C GLU A 66 -3.37 -14.74 -0.01
N ARG A 67 -3.16 -15.46 1.10
CA ARG A 67 -2.50 -14.93 2.29
C ARG A 67 -1.26 -15.74 2.59
N TRP A 68 -0.11 -15.09 2.51
CA TRP A 68 1.17 -15.71 2.75
C TRP A 68 1.82 -15.15 4.01
N SER A 69 2.62 -15.98 4.66
CA SER A 69 3.43 -15.60 5.82
C SER A 69 4.88 -16.01 5.57
N LEU A 70 5.79 -15.07 5.81
CA LEU A 70 7.23 -15.28 5.73
C LEU A 70 7.77 -15.55 7.13
N LEU A 71 8.22 -16.77 7.39
CA LEU A 71 8.72 -17.21 8.69
C LEU A 71 10.22 -17.48 8.62
N GLY A 72 11.00 -17.01 9.59
CA GLY A 72 12.42 -17.31 9.64
C GLY A 72 13.14 -16.44 10.67
N PRO A 73 14.40 -16.77 11.02
CA PRO A 73 15.16 -16.03 12.02
C PRO A 73 15.40 -14.57 11.63
N ASN A 74 15.71 -13.72 12.60
CA ASN A 74 16.10 -12.34 12.31
C ASN A 74 17.37 -12.34 11.45
N GLY A 75 17.42 -11.48 10.43
CA GLY A 75 18.54 -11.43 9.50
C GLY A 75 18.51 -12.46 8.35
N CYS A 76 17.46 -13.27 8.19
CA CYS A 76 17.32 -14.15 7.03
C CYS A 76 16.85 -13.46 5.74
N GLY A 77 16.67 -12.13 5.75
CA GLY A 77 16.32 -11.35 4.56
C GLY A 77 14.83 -11.16 4.27
N LYS A 78 13.91 -11.48 5.19
CA LYS A 78 12.45 -11.26 5.02
C LYS A 78 12.11 -9.84 4.56
N SER A 79 12.57 -8.84 5.31
CA SER A 79 12.30 -7.44 5.00
C SER A 79 12.97 -7.02 3.69
N THR A 80 14.14 -7.58 3.38
CA THR A 80 14.84 -7.35 2.11
C THR A 80 14.06 -7.91 0.92
N LEU A 81 13.50 -9.13 1.05
CA LEU A 81 12.64 -9.72 0.03
C LEU A 81 11.38 -8.88 -0.22
N LEU A 82 10.72 -8.42 0.86
CA LEU A 82 9.54 -7.57 0.74
C LEU A 82 9.85 -6.22 0.07
N ARG A 83 11.01 -5.63 0.36
CA ARG A 83 11.48 -4.41 -0.32
C ARG A 83 11.79 -4.64 -1.79
N ALA A 84 12.47 -5.74 -2.13
CA ALA A 84 12.75 -6.06 -3.54
C ALA A 84 11.46 -6.23 -4.36
N ILE A 85 10.41 -6.83 -3.77
CA ILE A 85 9.09 -6.93 -4.42
C ILE A 85 8.45 -5.55 -4.56
N ALA A 86 8.58 -4.68 -3.56
CA ALA A 86 8.04 -3.31 -3.59
C ALA A 86 8.71 -2.47 -4.69
N GLU A 87 10.04 -2.49 -4.75
CA GLU A 87 10.82 -1.78 -5.78
C GLU A 87 10.47 -2.30 -7.18
N ALA A 88 10.32 -3.61 -7.36
CA ALA A 88 9.88 -4.20 -8.62
C ALA A 88 8.44 -3.82 -9.01
N ALA A 89 7.57 -3.54 -8.04
CA ALA A 89 6.21 -3.07 -8.30
C ALA A 89 6.19 -1.61 -8.78
N ASP A 90 7.08 -0.77 -8.25
CA ASP A 90 7.19 0.65 -8.62
C ASP A 90 7.85 0.83 -10.00
N LEU A 91 8.77 -0.06 -10.35
CA LEU A 91 9.48 -0.08 -11.64
C LEU A 91 8.65 -0.70 -12.78
N ALA A 92 7.31 -0.74 -12.66
CA ALA A 92 6.39 -1.39 -13.62
C ALA A 92 6.67 -0.97 -15.08
N GLY A 93 7.54 -1.74 -15.75
CA GLY A 93 8.12 -1.35 -17.03
C GLY A 93 9.23 -2.32 -17.47
N ASP A 94 8.82 -3.32 -18.24
CA ASP A 94 9.53 -3.80 -19.44
C ASP A 94 10.93 -4.45 -19.36
N ALA A 95 11.36 -4.96 -18.21
CA ALA A 95 12.50 -5.88 -18.17
C ALA A 95 12.07 -7.28 -17.73
N ALA A 96 12.64 -8.32 -18.34
CA ALA A 96 12.56 -9.70 -17.88
C ALA A 96 13.31 -9.83 -16.54
N THR A 97 12.73 -9.26 -15.48
CA THR A 97 13.23 -9.31 -14.12
C THR A 97 12.79 -10.61 -13.46
N GLU A 98 13.59 -11.06 -12.50
CA GLU A 98 13.29 -12.23 -11.65
C GLU A 98 11.98 -12.05 -10.86
N ILE A 99 11.46 -10.82 -10.76
CA ILE A 99 10.19 -10.45 -10.13
C ILE A 99 9.28 -9.79 -11.18
N ALA A 100 8.06 -10.29 -11.32
CA ALA A 100 6.99 -9.71 -12.12
C ALA A 100 5.77 -9.43 -11.23
N VAL A 101 5.33 -8.18 -11.21
CA VAL A 101 4.14 -7.73 -10.47
C VAL A 101 3.08 -7.31 -11.48
N ASN A 102 1.82 -7.68 -11.22
CA ASN A 102 0.73 -7.28 -12.13
C ASN A 102 0.55 -5.76 -12.12
N PRO A 103 0.64 -5.07 -13.27
CA PRO A 103 0.60 -3.60 -13.33
C PRO A 103 -0.76 -3.01 -12.96
N ARG A 104 -1.82 -3.82 -12.94
CA ARG A 104 -3.16 -3.38 -12.54
C ARG A 104 -3.38 -3.46 -11.02
N LEU A 105 -2.43 -4.02 -10.26
CA LEU A 105 -2.52 -4.10 -8.82
C LEU A 105 -1.91 -2.87 -8.17
N ARG A 106 -2.54 -2.43 -7.08
CA ARG A 106 -1.94 -1.45 -6.17
C ARG A 106 -1.10 -2.20 -5.15
N PHE A 107 0.20 -1.99 -5.20
CA PHE A 107 1.12 -2.51 -4.20
C PHE A 107 1.20 -1.55 -3.01
N GLY A 108 1.44 -2.08 -1.80
CA GLY A 108 1.62 -1.27 -0.59
C GLY A 108 2.52 -2.01 0.38
N LEU A 109 3.61 -1.35 0.80
CA LEU A 109 4.55 -1.84 1.80
C LEU A 109 4.36 -1.05 3.11
N LEU A 110 4.02 -1.74 4.19
CA LEU A 110 4.04 -1.15 5.52
C LEU A 110 5.40 -1.40 6.15
N GLU A 111 6.19 -0.34 6.33
CA GLU A 111 7.48 -0.43 6.99
C GLU A 111 7.35 -0.66 8.50
N GLN A 112 8.34 -1.30 9.10
CA GLN A 112 8.35 -1.64 10.53
C GLN A 112 8.70 -0.43 11.44
N THR A 113 9.12 0.70 10.87
CA THR A 113 9.58 1.85 11.65
C THR A 113 8.42 2.77 12.01
N ALA A 114 8.22 3.02 13.30
CA ALA A 114 7.24 3.99 13.78
C ALA A 114 7.68 5.42 13.41
N VAL A 115 6.81 6.16 12.74
CA VAL A 115 6.92 7.62 12.69
C VAL A 115 6.38 8.14 14.01
N SER A 116 7.27 8.37 14.97
CA SER A 116 6.89 8.93 16.27
C SER A 116 6.88 10.46 16.21
N GLY A 117 5.87 11.08 16.83
CA GLY A 117 5.92 12.50 17.17
C GLY A 117 5.19 13.46 16.24
N SER A 118 4.22 13.01 15.45
CA SER A 118 3.31 13.96 14.76
C SER A 118 2.46 14.71 15.80
N GLU A 119 2.39 16.04 15.67
CA GLU A 119 1.50 16.89 16.47
C GLU A 119 0.10 17.00 15.85
N ARG A 120 -0.08 16.48 14.63
CA ARG A 120 -1.38 16.47 13.93
C ARG A 120 -2.36 15.55 14.64
N SER A 121 -3.65 15.83 14.45
CA SER A 121 -4.70 14.89 14.83
C SER A 121 -4.54 13.56 14.08
N VAL A 122 -5.07 12.46 14.63
CA VAL A 122 -5.02 11.14 13.99
C VAL A 122 -5.62 11.19 12.58
N ARG A 123 -6.74 11.91 12.42
CA ARG A 123 -7.41 12.08 11.13
C ARG A 123 -6.54 12.83 10.13
N GLU A 124 -5.98 13.97 10.53
CA GLU A 124 -5.10 14.77 9.67
C GLU A 124 -3.83 14.00 9.28
N GLU A 125 -3.23 13.24 10.20
CA GLU A 125 -2.04 12.45 9.89
C GLU A 125 -2.36 11.44 8.79
N VAL A 126 -3.46 10.67 8.92
CA VAL A 126 -3.87 9.70 7.89
C VAL A 126 -4.14 10.39 6.56
N MET A 127 -4.91 11.48 6.56
CA MET A 127 -5.22 12.22 5.33
C MET A 127 -3.96 12.82 4.70
N SER A 128 -2.99 13.27 5.49
CA SER A 128 -1.75 13.87 4.99
C SER A 128 -0.88 12.89 4.20
N ARG A 129 -0.99 11.58 4.49
CA ARG A 129 -0.29 10.51 3.75
C ARG A 129 -1.00 10.09 2.47
N MET A 130 -2.20 10.61 2.20
CA MET A 130 -2.94 10.33 0.98
C MET A 130 -2.50 11.29 -0.14
N GLU A 131 -1.29 11.10 -0.66
CA GLU A 131 -0.65 12.02 -1.62
C GLU A 131 -1.54 12.35 -2.82
N GLY A 132 -2.19 11.36 -3.44
CA GLY A 132 -3.09 11.60 -4.57
C GLY A 132 -4.30 12.46 -4.22
N PHE A 133 -4.83 12.34 -2.99
CA PHE A 133 -5.90 13.20 -2.51
C PHE A 133 -5.39 14.62 -2.20
N GLN A 134 -4.24 14.75 -1.55
CA GLN A 134 -3.65 16.04 -1.24
C GLN A 134 -3.27 16.82 -2.50
N ALA A 135 -2.72 16.14 -3.51
CA ALA A 135 -2.42 16.75 -4.81
C ALA A 135 -3.69 17.23 -5.52
N ALA A 136 -4.74 16.40 -5.56
CA ALA A 136 -6.01 16.79 -6.18
C ALA A 136 -6.70 17.94 -5.44
N LYS A 137 -6.65 17.94 -4.10
CA LYS A 137 -7.17 19.03 -3.26
C LYS A 137 -6.43 20.35 -3.54
N ALA A 138 -5.09 20.32 -3.54
CA ALA A 138 -4.27 21.50 -3.84
C ALA A 138 -4.50 22.02 -5.28
N ALA A 139 -4.68 21.11 -6.24
CA ALA A 139 -5.00 21.48 -7.63
C ALA A 139 -6.37 22.16 -7.75
N LEU A 140 -7.38 21.68 -7.01
CA LEU A 140 -8.69 22.31 -6.94
C LEU A 140 -8.62 23.70 -6.31
N GLU A 141 -7.99 23.84 -5.15
CA GLU A 141 -7.81 25.13 -4.47
C GLU A 141 -7.09 26.15 -5.37
N ALA A 142 -6.05 25.71 -6.10
CA ALA A 142 -5.34 26.55 -7.05
C ALA A 142 -6.23 26.97 -8.25
N ALA A 143 -7.05 26.06 -8.76
CA ALA A 143 -7.97 26.35 -9.86
C ALA A 143 -9.10 27.30 -9.44
N GLU A 144 -9.62 27.17 -8.23
CA GLU A 144 -10.61 28.07 -7.65
C GLU A 144 -10.05 29.50 -7.51
N VAL A 145 -8.83 29.64 -6.98
CA VAL A 145 -8.15 30.94 -6.87
C VAL A 145 -7.86 31.56 -8.23
N ALA A 146 -7.53 30.75 -9.24
CA ALA A 146 -7.28 31.23 -10.59
C ALA A 146 -8.54 31.62 -11.36
N CYS A 147 -9.71 31.10 -10.98
CA CYS A 147 -11.00 31.37 -11.62
C CYS A 147 -11.60 32.71 -11.14
N VAL A 148 -10.93 33.82 -11.44
CA VAL A 148 -11.34 35.16 -10.99
C VAL A 148 -12.33 35.81 -11.95
N SER A 149 -12.13 35.62 -13.26
CA SER A 149 -12.88 36.32 -14.30
C SER A 149 -14.05 35.51 -14.86
N GLY A 150 -14.04 34.19 -14.60
CA GLY A 150 -15.02 33.28 -15.19
C GLY A 150 -14.82 33.09 -16.69
N ALA A 151 -13.59 33.30 -17.19
CA ALA A 151 -13.26 33.04 -18.59
C ALA A 151 -13.36 31.53 -18.87
N ALA A 152 -13.74 31.16 -20.11
CA ALA A 152 -13.96 29.76 -20.49
C ALA A 152 -12.78 28.83 -20.12
N ARG A 153 -11.54 29.28 -20.30
CA ARG A 153 -10.33 28.51 -19.97
C ARG A 153 -10.12 28.32 -18.45
N GLU A 154 -10.54 29.29 -17.63
CA GLU A 154 -10.51 29.18 -16.17
C GLU A 154 -11.53 28.15 -15.71
N LEU A 155 -12.75 28.19 -16.27
CA LEU A 155 -13.81 27.22 -15.98
C LEU A 155 -13.39 25.80 -16.39
N GLU A 156 -12.83 25.60 -17.59
CA GLU A 156 -12.32 24.29 -18.03
C GLU A 156 -11.26 23.72 -17.07
N THR A 157 -10.39 24.58 -16.54
CA THR A 157 -9.35 24.18 -15.59
C THR A 157 -9.97 23.78 -14.25
N LEU A 158 -10.95 24.54 -13.77
CA LEU A 158 -11.70 24.26 -12.55
C LEU A 158 -12.50 22.96 -12.66
N GLU A 159 -13.23 22.75 -13.76
CA GLU A 159 -14.00 21.53 -14.02
C GLU A 159 -13.11 20.29 -14.02
N ARG A 160 -11.95 20.36 -14.68
CA ARG A 160 -10.97 19.27 -14.65
C ARG A 160 -10.47 18.99 -13.23
N ALA A 161 -10.12 20.03 -12.46
CA ALA A 161 -9.65 19.87 -11.10
C ALA A 161 -10.73 19.30 -10.16
N MET A 162 -12.00 19.71 -10.33
CA MET A 162 -13.14 19.14 -9.62
C MET A 162 -13.29 17.65 -9.92
N GLY A 163 -13.18 17.25 -11.19
CA GLY A 163 -13.23 15.85 -11.59
C GLY A 163 -12.07 15.02 -11.02
N GLU A 164 -10.86 15.57 -11.00
CA GLU A 164 -9.69 14.92 -10.37
C GLU A 164 -9.87 14.79 -8.85
N PHE A 165 -10.40 15.80 -8.18
CA PHE A 165 -10.71 15.78 -6.75
C PHE A 165 -11.79 14.74 -6.41
N GLU A 166 -12.87 14.69 -7.19
CA GLU A 166 -13.91 13.68 -7.04
C GLU A 166 -13.34 12.26 -7.23
N ALA A 167 -12.55 12.04 -8.29
CA ALA A 167 -11.91 10.77 -8.57
C ALA A 167 -10.91 10.34 -7.47
N ALA A 168 -10.23 11.31 -6.85
CA ALA A 168 -9.35 11.07 -5.69
C ALA A 168 -10.12 10.77 -4.39
N GLY A 169 -11.45 10.90 -4.39
CA GLY A 169 -12.33 10.60 -3.27
C GLY A 169 -12.76 11.82 -2.46
N GLY A 170 -12.75 13.01 -3.05
CA GLY A 170 -13.13 14.29 -2.43
C GLY A 170 -14.26 14.24 -1.42
N TYR A 171 -15.38 13.62 -1.82
CA TYR A 171 -16.60 13.54 -1.02
C TYR A 171 -16.74 12.27 -0.17
N THR A 172 -15.84 11.29 -0.35
CA THR A 172 -15.93 9.97 0.30
C THR A 172 -14.77 9.67 1.24
N VAL A 173 -13.69 10.45 1.16
CA VAL A 173 -12.44 10.23 1.89
C VAL A 173 -12.65 10.25 3.40
N GLU A 174 -13.43 11.19 3.92
CA GLU A 174 -13.73 11.31 5.35
C GLU A 174 -14.38 10.02 5.89
N GLY A 175 -15.42 9.53 5.21
CA GLY A 175 -16.08 8.28 5.59
C GLY A 175 -15.17 7.06 5.44
N ARG A 176 -14.27 7.06 4.46
CA ARG A 176 -13.27 5.99 4.27
C ARG A 176 -12.23 6.00 5.40
N VAL A 177 -11.69 7.16 5.75
CA VAL A 177 -10.73 7.34 6.85
C VAL A 177 -11.36 6.92 8.17
N ALA A 178 -12.57 7.40 8.47
CA ALA A 178 -13.31 7.02 9.67
C ALA A 178 -13.52 5.50 9.75
N ARG A 179 -13.85 4.84 8.64
CA ARG A 179 -14.00 3.37 8.59
C ARG A 179 -12.70 2.64 8.89
N VAL A 180 -11.58 3.11 8.33
CA VAL A 180 -10.25 2.51 8.57
C VAL A 180 -9.84 2.70 10.03
N LEU A 181 -9.96 3.91 10.57
CA LEU A 181 -9.62 4.21 11.96
C LEU A 181 -10.46 3.41 12.96
N LYS A 182 -11.77 3.30 12.74
CA LYS A 182 -12.63 2.40 13.53
C LYS A 182 -12.19 0.94 13.43
N GLY A 183 -11.80 0.50 12.24
CA GLY A 183 -11.28 -0.86 12.01
C GLY A 183 -9.95 -1.14 12.72
N LEU A 184 -9.15 -0.10 12.98
CA LEU A 184 -7.91 -0.17 13.76
C LEU A 184 -8.15 -0.06 15.28
N GLY A 185 -9.36 0.31 15.70
CA GLY A 185 -9.79 0.37 17.10
C GLY A 185 -9.87 1.77 17.70
N PHE A 186 -9.75 2.83 16.89
CA PHE A 186 -9.95 4.22 17.36
C PHE A 186 -11.45 4.57 17.45
N THR A 187 -11.79 5.37 18.45
CA THR A 187 -13.13 5.98 18.62
C THR A 187 -13.22 7.33 17.90
N GLU A 188 -14.43 7.84 17.62
CA GLU A 188 -14.60 9.12 16.91
C GLU A 188 -14.03 10.31 17.70
N GLU A 189 -14.11 10.29 19.04
CA GLU A 189 -13.51 11.32 19.90
C GLU A 189 -11.98 11.34 19.80
N GLU A 190 -11.37 10.20 19.45
CA GLU A 190 -9.93 10.05 19.31
C GLU A 190 -9.40 10.55 17.96
N PHE A 191 -10.26 10.79 16.98
CA PHE A 191 -9.84 11.23 15.65
C PHE A 191 -9.20 12.61 15.67
N GLU A 192 -9.72 13.48 16.56
CA GLU A 192 -9.26 14.87 16.72
C GLU A 192 -8.11 15.00 17.73
N ARG A 193 -7.77 13.92 18.44
CA ARG A 193 -6.68 13.96 19.41
C ARG A 193 -5.33 13.94 18.68
N PRO A 194 -4.32 14.67 19.19
CA PRO A 194 -2.99 14.68 18.59
C PRO A 194 -2.33 13.31 18.69
N CYS A 195 -1.60 12.90 17.66
CA CYS A 195 -0.89 11.60 17.60
C CYS A 195 0.11 11.45 18.75
N SER A 196 0.72 12.55 19.21
CA SER A 196 1.63 12.61 20.35
C SER A 196 0.99 12.18 21.69
N SER A 197 -0.36 12.22 21.80
CA SER A 197 -1.07 11.79 23.01
C SER A 197 -1.27 10.27 23.13
N PHE A 198 -0.94 9.52 22.07
CA PHE A 198 -1.08 8.07 22.03
C PHE A 198 0.23 7.36 22.34
N SER A 199 0.16 6.14 22.88
CA SER A 199 1.37 5.34 23.12
C SER A 199 2.00 4.89 21.79
N GLY A 200 3.30 4.56 21.80
CA GLY A 200 4.00 4.15 20.57
C GLY A 200 3.38 2.95 19.85
N GLY A 201 2.74 2.04 20.59
CA GLY A 201 2.00 0.92 20.00
C GLY A 201 0.71 1.33 19.27
N TRP A 202 0.11 2.46 19.68
CA TRP A 202 -1.03 3.06 18.99
C TRP A 202 -0.58 3.92 17.80
N GLN A 203 0.56 4.61 17.91
CA GLN A 203 1.15 5.36 16.79
C GLN A 203 1.59 4.44 15.63
N MET A 204 1.81 3.15 15.90
CA MET A 204 2.14 2.15 14.89
C MET A 204 0.91 1.65 14.09
N ARG A 205 -0.31 1.91 14.58
CA ARG A 205 -1.55 1.46 13.93
C ARG A 205 -1.99 2.42 12.84
#